data_AF-A0A1A6H7N1-F1
#
_entry.id   AF-A0A1A6H7N1-F1
#
_cell.length_a   1.000
_cell.length_b   1.000
_cell.length_c   1.000
_cell.angle_alpha   90.00
_cell.angle_beta   90.00
_cell.angle_gamma   90.00
#
_symmetry.space_group_name_H-M   'P 1'
#
loop_
_entity.id
_entity.type
_entity.pdbx_description
1 polymer ?
#
loop_
_entity_poly.entity_id
_entity_poly.type
_entity_poly.pdbx_seq_one_letter_code
_entity_poly.pdbx_strand_id
1 'polypeptide(L)'
;MESVVELPISTEQKDMKGFHVAQKEALRKTERLVERACSTPPGPQTVLIFDELSDCLCRVADLADFVKIGHPDPAFREAAEEACRSIGTMVEKLNTNVELYQSLQKLLDDKKLMDSLDAETRYNIEPSLYCPFFSLGACMEGLNILFNKLLGITLYAEQPAKGEVWCDDVRKLDCHFTIRGGRLKEDGSYQLPVVVLMLSLPHSSRDSPALLTPGMMENLFHEMGHAMHSMLGRTRYQHVTGTRCPTDFAEVPSILMEYFSNDYRVVNQFARHYQTGQVFYAALDQIYHGQHPLRKSTTDILMETQEQFYGLPYVPDT
;
A
#
# COMPACT_ATOMS: atom_id res chain seq x y z
N MET A 1 -24.03 -15.75 31.58
CA MET A 1 -23.28 -16.84 30.93
C MET A 1 -22.24 -16.15 30.08
N GLU A 2 -21.08 -15.85 30.68
CA GLU A 2 -19.99 -15.16 30.01
C GLU A 2 -19.35 -16.14 29.01
N SER A 3 -19.56 -15.90 27.72
CA SER A 3 -18.84 -16.58 26.67
C SER A 3 -17.44 -15.98 26.58
N VAL A 4 -16.50 -16.57 27.32
CA VAL A 4 -15.07 -16.33 27.08
C VAL A 4 -14.77 -16.86 25.68
N VAL A 5 -14.41 -15.95 24.77
CA VAL A 5 -13.88 -16.31 23.46
C VAL A 5 -12.51 -16.93 23.73
N GLU A 6 -12.41 -18.27 23.71
CA GLU A 6 -11.13 -18.96 23.72
C GLU A 6 -10.42 -18.63 22.39
N LEU A 7 -9.39 -17.79 22.46
CA LEU A 7 -8.45 -17.59 21.35
C LEU A 7 -7.84 -18.97 20.99
N PRO A 8 -7.60 -19.27 19.70
CA PRO A 8 -7.02 -20.53 19.25
C PRO A 8 -5.51 -20.53 19.52
N ILE A 9 -5.17 -20.45 20.79
CA ILE A 9 -3.81 -20.51 21.31
C ILE A 9 -3.51 -22.00 21.48
N SER A 10 -2.58 -22.55 20.70
CA SER A 10 -2.14 -23.93 20.92
C SER A 10 -1.68 -24.05 22.38
N THR A 11 -1.85 -25.22 22.99
CA THR A 11 -1.54 -25.47 24.41
C THR A 11 -0.13 -25.06 24.85
N GLU A 12 0.77 -24.77 23.92
CA GLU A 12 2.16 -24.35 24.12
C GLU A 12 2.36 -22.84 24.33
N GLN A 13 1.36 -22.00 24.03
CA GLN A 13 1.46 -20.53 24.09
C GLN A 13 0.78 -19.91 25.34
N LYS A 14 0.43 -20.73 26.34
CA LYS A 14 -0.19 -20.28 27.60
C LYS A 14 0.79 -19.80 28.67
N ASP A 15 2.09 -19.80 28.38
CA ASP A 15 3.16 -19.50 29.34
C ASP A 15 4.21 -18.60 28.69
N MET A 16 4.92 -17.75 29.47
CA MET A 16 5.93 -16.80 28.96
C MET A 16 6.99 -17.47 28.06
N LYS A 17 7.35 -18.72 28.38
CA LYS A 17 8.30 -19.53 27.60
C LYS A 17 7.75 -19.96 26.24
N GLY A 18 6.44 -19.99 26.07
CA GLY A 18 5.75 -20.37 24.85
C GLY A 18 6.06 -19.44 23.69
N PHE A 19 6.18 -18.13 23.93
CA PHE A 19 6.60 -17.16 22.91
C PHE A 19 8.00 -17.44 22.40
N HIS A 20 8.95 -17.67 23.30
CA HIS A 20 10.33 -17.98 22.91
C HIS A 20 10.45 -19.31 22.17
N VAL A 21 9.66 -20.33 22.57
CA VAL A 21 9.65 -21.62 21.88
C VAL A 21 9.05 -21.47 20.48
N ALA A 22 7.89 -20.83 20.35
CA ALA A 22 7.22 -20.59 19.07
C ALA A 22 8.08 -19.74 18.12
N GLN A 23 8.70 -18.67 18.65
CA GLN A 23 9.66 -17.85 17.93
C GLN A 23 10.83 -18.69 17.41
N LYS A 24 11.48 -19.48 18.26
CA LYS A 24 12.64 -20.30 17.86
C LYS A 24 12.26 -21.36 16.83
N GLU A 25 11.10 -21.98 16.98
CA GLU A 25 10.60 -22.96 16.03
C GLU A 25 10.28 -22.32 14.69
N ALA A 26 9.61 -21.16 14.67
CA ALA A 26 9.30 -20.42 13.47
C ALA A 26 10.57 -20.00 12.72
N LEU A 27 11.57 -19.47 13.42
CA LEU A 27 12.86 -19.09 12.81
C LEU A 27 13.57 -20.32 12.21
N ARG A 28 13.61 -21.46 12.92
CA ARG A 28 14.23 -22.68 12.40
C ARG A 28 13.46 -23.26 11.20
N LYS A 29 12.13 -23.21 11.23
CA LYS A 29 11.30 -23.66 10.10
C LYS A 29 11.52 -22.75 8.90
N THR A 30 11.60 -21.44 9.12
CA THR A 30 11.92 -20.44 8.09
C THR A 30 13.24 -20.74 7.40
N GLU A 31 14.33 -20.96 8.15
CA GLU A 31 15.64 -21.31 7.57
C GLU A 31 15.58 -22.54 6.65
N ARG A 32 14.88 -23.60 7.09
CA ARG A 32 14.68 -24.81 6.26
C ARG A 32 13.84 -24.54 5.01
N LEU A 33 12.82 -23.69 5.12
CA LEU A 33 11.99 -23.31 3.99
C LEU A 33 12.76 -22.45 2.99
N VAL A 34 13.68 -21.58 3.44
CA VAL A 34 14.58 -20.84 2.56
C VAL A 34 15.48 -21.79 1.79
N GLU A 35 16.13 -22.75 2.46
CA GLU A 35 16.96 -23.76 1.78
C GLU A 35 16.15 -24.56 0.74
N ARG A 36 14.91 -24.92 1.08
CA ARG A 36 13.99 -25.60 0.15
C ARG A 36 13.63 -24.70 -1.03
N ALA A 37 13.30 -23.43 -0.81
CA ALA A 37 12.97 -22.48 -1.86
C ALA A 37 14.13 -22.28 -2.84
N CYS A 38 15.37 -22.21 -2.35
CA CYS A 38 16.55 -22.03 -3.18
C CYS A 38 16.94 -23.29 -3.98
N SER A 39 16.61 -24.48 -3.48
CA SER A 39 16.98 -25.77 -4.10
C SER A 39 15.88 -26.39 -4.98
N THR A 40 14.62 -25.96 -4.81
CA THR A 40 13.48 -26.50 -5.56
C THR A 40 13.46 -25.91 -6.98
N PRO A 41 13.24 -26.73 -8.03
CA PRO A 41 13.04 -26.22 -9.39
C PRO A 41 11.81 -25.30 -9.48
N PRO A 42 11.79 -24.32 -10.40
CA PRO A 42 10.64 -23.43 -10.58
C PRO A 42 9.36 -24.20 -10.85
N GLY A 43 8.30 -23.90 -10.09
CA GLY A 43 6.97 -24.50 -10.27
C GLY A 43 5.98 -24.06 -9.19
N PRO A 44 4.78 -24.68 -9.13
CA PRO A 44 3.77 -24.34 -8.11
C PRO A 44 4.30 -24.47 -6.67
N GLN A 45 5.23 -25.39 -6.47
CA GLN A 45 5.87 -25.68 -5.19
C GLN A 45 6.71 -24.50 -4.70
N THR A 46 7.27 -23.68 -5.59
CA THR A 46 7.92 -22.43 -5.22
C THR A 46 6.93 -21.52 -4.50
N VAL A 47 5.72 -21.34 -5.04
CA VAL A 47 4.69 -20.48 -4.43
C VAL A 47 4.22 -21.03 -3.10
N LEU A 48 4.00 -22.35 -3.01
CA LEU A 48 3.63 -23.00 -1.75
C LEU A 48 4.69 -22.82 -0.66
N ILE A 49 5.99 -22.84 -1.00
CA ILE A 49 7.05 -22.62 -0.01
C ILE A 49 7.05 -21.16 0.46
N PHE A 50 6.80 -20.20 -0.42
CA PHE A 50 6.69 -18.78 -0.06
C PHE A 50 5.46 -18.48 0.81
N ASP A 51 4.34 -19.14 0.52
CA ASP A 51 3.15 -19.10 1.37
C ASP A 51 3.46 -19.69 2.76
N GLU A 52 4.11 -20.86 2.82
CA GLU A 52 4.51 -21.50 4.08
C GLU A 52 5.52 -20.66 4.89
N LEU A 53 6.41 -19.92 4.21
CA LEU A 53 7.33 -18.97 4.83
C LEU A 53 6.56 -17.83 5.53
N SER A 54 5.55 -17.30 4.84
CA SER A 54 4.72 -16.21 5.34
C SER A 54 3.85 -16.68 6.51
N ASP A 55 3.11 -17.78 6.38
CA ASP A 55 2.31 -18.37 7.45
C ASP A 55 3.15 -18.64 8.72
N CYS A 56 4.33 -19.22 8.54
CA CYS A 56 5.22 -19.56 9.64
C CYS A 56 5.61 -18.35 10.50
N LEU A 57 5.82 -17.19 9.88
CA LEU A 57 6.23 -15.97 10.57
C LEU A 57 5.01 -15.19 11.09
N CYS A 58 3.97 -15.02 10.26
CA CYS A 58 2.74 -14.29 10.62
C CYS A 58 2.04 -14.92 11.82
N ARG A 59 1.97 -16.25 11.91
CA ARG A 59 1.36 -16.93 13.07
C ARG A 59 1.97 -16.56 14.42
N VAL A 60 3.26 -16.22 14.44
CA VAL A 60 3.92 -15.76 15.67
C VAL A 60 3.84 -14.24 15.79
N ALA A 61 3.97 -13.50 14.68
CA ALA A 61 3.89 -12.04 14.66
C ALA A 61 2.51 -11.52 15.10
N ASP A 62 1.42 -12.01 14.50
CA ASP A 62 0.07 -11.54 14.75
C ASP A 62 -0.34 -11.75 16.22
N LEU A 63 0.01 -12.91 16.77
CA LEU A 63 -0.21 -13.20 18.18
C LEU A 63 0.65 -12.31 19.09
N ALA A 64 1.92 -12.13 18.74
CA ALA A 64 2.83 -11.29 19.52
C ALA A 64 2.39 -9.82 19.51
N ASP A 65 1.90 -9.29 18.38
CA ASP A 65 1.39 -7.92 18.32
C ASP A 65 0.13 -7.73 19.18
N PHE A 66 -0.78 -8.71 19.17
CA PHE A 66 -1.92 -8.69 20.08
C PHE A 66 -1.48 -8.72 21.55
N VAL A 67 -0.59 -9.64 21.93
CA VAL A 67 -0.14 -9.81 23.33
C VAL A 67 0.66 -8.61 23.83
N LYS A 68 1.52 -8.01 23.00
CA LYS A 68 2.29 -6.80 23.31
C LYS A 68 1.41 -5.65 23.81
N ILE A 69 0.20 -5.52 23.26
CA ILE A 69 -0.73 -4.43 23.55
C ILE A 69 -1.77 -4.84 24.60
N GLY A 70 -2.32 -6.06 24.48
CA GLY A 70 -3.50 -6.48 25.22
C GLY A 70 -3.25 -7.22 26.53
N HIS A 71 -2.03 -7.72 26.79
CA HIS A 71 -1.80 -8.58 27.95
C HIS A 71 -1.53 -7.78 29.25
N PRO A 72 -2.21 -8.10 30.37
CA PRO A 72 -2.10 -7.33 31.61
C PRO A 72 -0.73 -7.49 32.30
N ASP A 73 -0.06 -8.63 32.10
CA ASP A 73 1.27 -8.90 32.66
C ASP A 73 2.39 -8.28 31.79
N PRO A 74 3.24 -7.38 32.33
CA PRO A 74 4.39 -6.82 31.62
C PRO A 74 5.37 -7.84 31.07
N ALA A 75 5.58 -8.98 31.74
CA ALA A 75 6.56 -9.98 31.30
C ALA A 75 6.13 -10.66 29.98
N PHE A 76 4.84 -10.85 29.78
CA PHE A 76 4.29 -11.34 28.52
C PHE A 76 4.39 -10.30 27.40
N ARG A 77 4.15 -9.02 27.72
CA ARG A 77 4.29 -7.93 26.75
C ARG A 77 5.73 -7.77 26.28
N GLU A 78 6.70 -7.85 27.20
CA GLU A 78 8.13 -7.81 26.87
C GLU A 78 8.57 -9.00 26.01
N ALA A 79 8.14 -10.22 26.36
CA ALA A 79 8.44 -11.42 25.57
C ALA A 79 7.84 -11.35 24.16
N ALA A 80 6.61 -10.84 24.03
CA ALA A 80 5.96 -10.62 22.75
C ALA A 80 6.66 -9.54 21.91
N GLU A 81 7.10 -8.44 22.53
CA GLU A 81 7.88 -7.40 21.86
C GLU A 81 9.22 -7.93 21.33
N GLU A 82 9.90 -8.79 22.08
CA GLU A 82 11.12 -9.47 21.62
C GLU A 82 10.87 -10.42 20.45
N ALA A 83 9.75 -11.16 20.47
CA ALA A 83 9.34 -12.00 19.37
C ALA A 83 9.06 -11.18 18.09
N CYS A 84 8.30 -10.09 18.19
CA CYS A 84 8.04 -9.18 17.07
C CYS A 84 9.35 -8.62 16.49
N ARG A 85 10.27 -8.14 17.34
CA ARG A 85 11.57 -7.60 16.90
C ARG A 85 12.39 -8.63 16.13
N SER A 86 12.39 -9.87 16.62
CA SER A 86 13.16 -10.95 16.01
C SER A 86 12.56 -11.44 14.71
N ILE A 87 11.23 -11.54 14.64
CA ILE A 87 10.50 -11.89 13.41
C ILE A 87 10.68 -10.80 12.38
N GLY A 88 10.53 -9.53 12.75
CA GLY A 88 10.78 -8.39 11.86
C GLY A 88 12.19 -8.43 11.29
N THR A 89 13.21 -8.72 12.12
CA THR A 89 14.59 -8.91 11.64
C THR A 89 14.72 -10.05 10.62
N MET A 90 14.00 -11.16 10.82
CA MET A 90 13.99 -12.27 9.87
C MET A 90 13.29 -11.88 8.56
N VAL A 91 12.14 -11.21 8.61
CA VAL A 91 11.43 -10.69 7.44
C VAL A 91 12.33 -9.78 6.61
N GLU A 92 13.05 -8.85 7.24
CA GLU A 92 14.03 -7.99 6.54
C GLU A 92 15.14 -8.78 5.84
N LYS A 93 15.64 -9.85 6.49
CA LYS A 93 16.62 -10.75 5.86
C LYS A 93 16.03 -11.50 4.66
N LEU A 94 14.78 -11.95 4.75
CA LEU A 94 14.09 -12.62 3.64
C LEU A 94 13.85 -11.66 2.47
N ASN A 95 13.39 -10.44 2.76
CA ASN A 95 13.12 -9.39 1.76
C ASN A 95 14.39 -8.95 1.02
N THR A 96 15.56 -9.10 1.64
CA THR A 96 16.86 -8.78 1.04
C THR A 96 17.60 -10.01 0.50
N ASN A 97 16.99 -11.21 0.55
CA ASN A 97 17.62 -12.45 0.11
C ASN A 97 17.56 -12.59 -1.42
N VAL A 98 18.74 -12.50 -2.06
CA VAL A 98 18.88 -12.56 -3.51
C VAL A 98 18.52 -13.94 -4.09
N GLU A 99 18.77 -15.04 -3.36
CA GLU A 99 18.50 -16.39 -3.85
C GLU A 99 17.00 -16.69 -3.88
N LEU A 100 16.26 -16.25 -2.85
CA LEU A 100 14.80 -16.32 -2.84
C LEU A 100 14.21 -15.53 -4.00
N TYR A 101 14.68 -14.29 -4.18
CA TYR A 101 14.27 -13.47 -5.31
C TYR A 101 14.51 -14.18 -6.65
N GLN A 102 15.70 -14.76 -6.85
CA GLN A 102 16.02 -15.50 -8.07
C GLN A 102 15.16 -16.76 -8.26
N SER A 103 14.80 -17.46 -7.18
CA SER A 103 13.93 -18.63 -7.24
C SER A 103 12.53 -18.25 -7.76
N LEU A 104 11.95 -17.18 -7.23
CA LEU A 104 10.67 -16.66 -7.68
C LEU A 104 10.76 -16.08 -9.10
N GLN A 105 11.82 -15.33 -9.42
CA GLN A 105 12.02 -14.74 -10.73
C GLN A 105 12.08 -15.79 -11.84
N LYS A 106 12.75 -16.92 -11.62
CA LYS A 106 12.79 -18.04 -12.59
C LYS A 106 11.40 -18.61 -12.89
N LEU A 107 10.50 -18.61 -11.91
CA LEU A 107 9.11 -19.03 -12.12
C LEU A 107 8.36 -18.00 -12.97
N LEU A 108 8.52 -16.71 -12.66
CA LEU A 108 7.87 -15.61 -13.38
C LEU A 108 8.33 -15.50 -14.84
N ASP A 109 9.59 -15.82 -15.12
CA ASP A 109 10.15 -15.79 -16.47
C ASP A 109 9.70 -16.99 -17.35
N ASP A 110 9.21 -18.09 -16.76
CA ASP A 110 8.72 -19.26 -17.49
C ASP A 110 7.21 -19.17 -17.76
N LYS A 111 6.88 -18.60 -18.93
CA LYS A 111 5.49 -18.43 -19.39
C LYS A 111 4.68 -19.72 -19.40
N LYS A 112 5.27 -20.88 -19.73
CA LYS A 112 4.53 -22.15 -19.78
C LYS A 112 4.15 -22.62 -18.38
N LEU A 113 5.06 -22.46 -17.42
CA LEU A 113 4.77 -22.78 -16.03
C LEU A 113 3.74 -21.81 -15.46
N MET A 114 3.89 -20.51 -15.71
CA MET A 114 2.91 -19.49 -15.29
C MET A 114 1.51 -19.79 -15.82
N ASP A 115 1.36 -20.08 -17.11
CA ASP A 115 0.06 -20.43 -17.72
C ASP A 115 -0.56 -21.71 -17.14
N SER A 116 0.24 -22.58 -16.50
CA SER A 116 -0.24 -23.82 -15.86
C SER A 116 -0.71 -23.64 -14.42
N LEU A 117 -0.42 -22.50 -13.79
CA LEU A 117 -0.85 -22.18 -12.43
C LEU A 117 -2.33 -21.79 -12.40
N ASP A 118 -3.01 -22.12 -11.29
CA ASP A 118 -4.37 -21.68 -11.05
C ASP A 118 -4.44 -20.14 -10.94
N ALA A 119 -5.65 -19.59 -11.03
CA ALA A 119 -5.84 -18.15 -11.04
C ALA A 119 -5.38 -17.49 -9.72
N GLU A 120 -5.65 -18.09 -8.58
CA GLU A 120 -5.32 -17.55 -7.25
C GLU A 120 -3.80 -17.47 -7.06
N THR A 121 -3.08 -18.54 -7.42
CA THR A 121 -1.62 -18.56 -7.41
C THR A 121 -1.02 -17.49 -8.32
N ARG A 122 -1.57 -17.29 -9.52
CA ARG A 122 -1.12 -16.22 -10.45
C ARG A 122 -1.40 -14.83 -9.91
N TYR A 123 -2.57 -14.60 -9.31
CA TYR A 123 -2.90 -13.32 -8.68
C TYR A 123 -1.93 -12.94 -7.57
N ASN A 124 -1.41 -13.92 -6.83
CA ASN A 124 -0.44 -13.68 -5.75
C ASN A 124 0.96 -13.30 -6.24
N ILE A 125 1.35 -13.69 -7.47
CA ILE A 125 2.76 -13.58 -7.91
C ILE A 125 2.97 -12.80 -9.20
N GLU A 126 1.92 -12.45 -9.96
CA GLU A 126 2.04 -11.77 -11.24
C GLU A 126 1.57 -10.30 -11.18
N PRO A 127 2.46 -9.36 -10.79
CA PRO A 127 2.20 -7.92 -10.83
C PRO A 127 1.67 -7.41 -12.18
N SER A 128 2.07 -8.01 -13.31
CA SER A 128 1.61 -7.60 -14.64
C SER A 128 0.10 -7.71 -14.84
N LEU A 129 -0.61 -8.52 -14.05
CA LEU A 129 -2.07 -8.67 -14.17
C LEU A 129 -2.84 -7.47 -13.59
N TYR A 130 -2.32 -6.83 -12.55
CA TYR A 130 -3.03 -5.78 -11.82
C TYR A 130 -2.32 -4.42 -11.83
N CYS A 131 -0.98 -4.35 -11.89
CA CYS A 131 -0.24 -3.10 -11.94
C CYS A 131 -0.72 -2.16 -13.07
N PRO A 132 -1.13 -2.63 -14.26
CA PRO A 132 -1.68 -1.77 -15.30
C PRO A 132 -2.89 -0.93 -14.86
N PHE A 133 -3.62 -1.35 -13.83
CA PHE A 133 -4.77 -0.63 -13.27
C PHE A 133 -4.39 0.45 -12.26
N PHE A 134 -3.15 0.44 -11.77
CA PHE A 134 -2.66 1.29 -10.69
C PHE A 134 -1.55 2.22 -11.18
N SER A 135 -1.81 2.98 -12.24
CA SER A 135 -0.91 4.08 -12.59
C SER A 135 -0.84 5.09 -11.45
N LEU A 136 0.33 5.69 -11.20
CA LEU A 136 0.50 6.71 -10.15
C LEU A 136 -0.54 7.84 -10.28
N GLY A 137 -0.79 8.31 -11.51
CA GLY A 137 -1.81 9.34 -11.76
C GLY A 137 -3.22 8.89 -11.34
N ALA A 138 -3.61 7.66 -11.64
CA ALA A 138 -4.90 7.11 -11.21
C ALA A 138 -4.98 7.00 -9.67
N CYS A 139 -3.92 6.53 -9.01
CA CYS A 139 -3.89 6.46 -7.55
C CYS A 139 -3.99 7.84 -6.89
N MET A 140 -3.31 8.85 -7.45
CA MET A 140 -3.40 10.23 -6.98
C MET A 140 -4.80 10.84 -7.18
N GLU A 141 -5.47 10.52 -8.28
CA GLU A 141 -6.87 10.90 -8.49
C GLU A 141 -7.79 10.22 -7.46
N GLY A 142 -7.55 8.93 -7.16
CA GLY A 142 -8.24 8.21 -6.11
C GLY A 142 -8.13 8.87 -4.74
N LEU A 143 -6.91 9.27 -4.37
CA LEU A 143 -6.66 10.05 -3.13
C LEU A 143 -7.39 11.40 -3.15
N ASN A 144 -7.38 12.11 -4.27
CA ASN A 144 -8.10 13.38 -4.41
C ASN A 144 -9.61 13.21 -4.22
N ILE A 145 -10.23 12.22 -4.87
CA ILE A 145 -11.66 11.89 -4.71
C ILE A 145 -11.95 11.53 -3.25
N LEU A 146 -11.12 10.70 -2.63
CA LEU A 146 -11.28 10.25 -1.26
C LEU A 146 -11.22 11.43 -0.28
N PHE A 147 -10.20 12.30 -0.39
CA PHE A 147 -10.06 13.46 0.49
C PHE A 147 -11.10 14.55 0.24
N ASN A 148 -11.57 14.70 -0.99
CA ASN A 148 -12.68 15.60 -1.27
C ASN A 148 -13.94 15.14 -0.54
N LYS A 149 -14.27 13.85 -0.63
CA LYS A 149 -15.45 13.27 0.01
C LYS A 149 -15.34 13.21 1.54
N LEU A 150 -14.19 12.84 2.08
CA LEU A 150 -13.99 12.66 3.53
C LEU A 150 -13.71 13.97 4.26
N LEU A 151 -12.91 14.86 3.66
CA LEU A 151 -12.29 15.99 4.34
C LEU A 151 -12.65 17.34 3.69
N GLY A 152 -13.31 17.34 2.52
CA GLY A 152 -13.60 18.56 1.77
C GLY A 152 -12.37 19.21 1.16
N ILE A 153 -11.29 18.44 0.94
CA ILE A 153 -10.00 18.92 0.43
C ILE A 153 -9.85 18.53 -1.03
N THR A 154 -9.27 19.41 -1.84
CA THR A 154 -8.88 19.10 -3.21
C THR A 154 -7.37 19.24 -3.34
N LEU A 155 -6.74 18.25 -3.95
CA LEU A 155 -5.32 18.23 -4.26
C LEU A 155 -5.11 18.91 -5.62
N TYR A 156 -4.16 19.84 -5.69
CA TYR A 156 -3.77 20.49 -6.93
C TYR A 156 -2.30 20.25 -7.19
N ALA A 157 -1.98 19.83 -8.41
CA ALA A 157 -0.61 19.78 -8.87
C ALA A 157 -0.16 21.20 -9.24
N GLU A 158 0.95 21.63 -8.66
CA GLU A 158 1.59 22.91 -8.98
C GLU A 158 2.99 22.65 -9.53
N GLN A 159 3.36 23.38 -10.59
CA GLN A 159 4.69 23.28 -11.17
C GLN A 159 5.68 24.03 -10.26
N PRO A 160 6.77 23.38 -9.79
CA PRO A 160 7.74 24.05 -8.94
C PRO A 160 8.43 25.19 -9.70
N ALA A 161 8.70 26.29 -9.00
CA ALA A 161 9.47 27.39 -9.56
C ALA A 161 10.93 26.97 -9.77
N LYS A 162 11.63 27.63 -10.70
CA LYS A 162 13.04 27.34 -11.00
C LYS A 162 13.90 27.54 -9.74
N GLY A 163 14.50 26.46 -9.25
CA GLY A 163 15.35 26.44 -8.05
C GLY A 163 14.62 26.16 -6.73
N GLU A 164 13.33 25.82 -6.77
CA GLU A 164 12.53 25.45 -5.59
C GLU A 164 12.79 24.01 -5.13
N VAL A 165 13.12 23.12 -6.06
CA VAL A 165 13.44 21.71 -5.79
C VAL A 165 14.95 21.48 -5.84
N TRP A 166 15.47 20.65 -4.92
CA TRP A 166 16.91 20.39 -4.79
C TRP A 166 17.45 19.33 -5.76
N CYS A 167 16.57 18.57 -6.41
CA CYS A 167 16.88 17.57 -7.43
C CYS A 167 15.59 17.24 -8.20
N ASP A 168 15.71 16.92 -9.48
CA ASP A 168 14.58 16.43 -10.28
C ASP A 168 14.18 14.99 -9.90
N ASP A 169 15.11 14.21 -9.33
CA ASP A 169 14.89 12.83 -8.87
C ASP A 169 15.62 12.54 -7.54
N VAL A 170 14.90 12.55 -6.42
CA VAL A 170 15.47 12.22 -5.10
C VAL A 170 15.32 10.72 -4.84
N ARG A 171 16.38 10.05 -4.39
CA ARG A 171 16.39 8.61 -4.10
C ARG A 171 16.53 8.27 -2.62
N LYS A 172 15.82 7.18 -2.28
CA LYS A 172 15.92 6.28 -1.13
C LYS A 172 15.58 6.86 0.24
N LEU A 173 14.29 6.78 0.57
CA LEU A 173 13.65 6.44 1.85
C LEU A 173 12.13 6.61 1.60
N ASP A 174 11.31 5.64 2.02
CA ASP A 174 9.86 5.80 2.02
C ASP A 174 9.48 6.46 3.34
N CYS A 175 9.18 7.76 3.30
CA CYS A 175 8.93 8.52 4.52
C CYS A 175 8.26 9.88 4.30
N HIS A 176 7.41 10.23 5.26
CA HIS A 176 6.84 11.55 5.47
C HIS A 176 7.77 12.46 6.29
N PHE A 177 8.07 13.65 5.75
CA PHE A 177 8.80 14.69 6.47
C PHE A 177 8.03 16.01 6.56
N THR A 178 7.81 16.49 7.79
CA THR A 178 7.32 17.85 8.01
C THR A 178 8.49 18.85 7.97
N ILE A 179 8.69 19.51 6.83
CA ILE A 179 9.70 20.58 6.65
C ILE A 179 9.31 21.83 7.43
N ARG A 180 8.01 22.15 7.46
CA ARG A 180 7.47 23.26 8.24
C ARG A 180 6.20 22.82 8.95
N GLY A 181 6.15 23.04 10.27
CA GLY A 181 4.96 22.71 11.06
C GLY A 181 3.90 23.80 10.98
N GLY A 182 2.64 23.42 11.20
CA GLY A 182 1.55 24.36 11.36
C GLY A 182 1.60 25.00 12.74
N ARG A 183 1.51 26.34 12.82
CA ARG A 183 1.42 27.02 14.12
C ARG A 183 0.78 28.39 14.03
N LEU A 184 0.20 28.85 15.15
CA LEU A 184 -0.15 30.27 15.33
C LEU A 184 1.12 31.11 15.54
N LYS A 185 1.21 32.23 14.81
CA LYS A 185 2.27 33.23 14.97
C LYS A 185 1.86 34.32 15.97
N GLU A 186 2.82 35.10 16.42
CA GLU A 186 2.59 36.18 17.41
C GLU A 186 1.69 37.29 16.86
N ASP A 187 1.72 37.52 15.55
CA ASP A 187 0.86 38.48 14.84
C ASP A 187 -0.60 37.99 14.67
N GLY A 188 -0.93 36.80 15.18
CA GLY A 188 -2.24 36.17 15.05
C GLY A 188 -2.47 35.45 13.71
N SER A 189 -1.53 35.51 12.76
CA SER A 189 -1.60 34.75 11.51
C SER A 189 -1.23 33.28 11.71
N TYR A 190 -1.72 32.41 10.83
CA TYR A 190 -1.39 30.98 10.88
C TYR A 190 -0.28 30.63 9.88
N GLN A 191 0.78 29.97 10.36
CA GLN A 191 1.81 29.39 9.53
C GLN A 191 1.30 28.09 8.92
N LEU A 192 1.22 28.01 7.59
CA LEU A 192 0.83 26.79 6.91
C LEU A 192 1.95 25.74 6.95
N PRO A 193 1.61 24.46 7.22
CA PRO A 193 2.57 23.38 7.17
C PRO A 193 3.12 23.16 5.76
N VAL A 194 4.32 22.59 5.67
CA VAL A 194 4.93 22.10 4.44
C VAL A 194 5.41 20.70 4.72
N VAL A 195 4.91 19.76 3.93
CA VAL A 195 5.17 18.33 4.06
C VAL A 195 5.79 17.83 2.77
N VAL A 196 6.79 16.96 2.90
CA VAL A 196 7.40 16.23 1.78
C VAL A 196 7.07 14.76 1.96
N LEU A 197 6.50 14.18 0.90
CA LEU A 197 6.32 12.74 0.75
C LEU A 197 7.49 12.22 -0.08
N MET A 198 8.22 11.26 0.48
CA MET A 198 9.29 10.57 -0.23
C MET A 198 8.87 9.13 -0.43
N LEU A 199 8.78 8.69 -1.68
CA LEU A 199 8.31 7.36 -2.06
C LEU A 199 9.23 6.79 -3.15
N SER A 200 9.51 5.48 -3.08
CA SER A 200 10.30 4.74 -4.06
C SER A 200 9.41 4.11 -5.13
N LEU A 201 8.87 4.95 -6.02
CA LEU A 201 7.96 4.52 -7.08
C LEU A 201 8.71 4.21 -8.40
N PRO A 202 8.16 3.32 -9.26
CA PRO A 202 8.73 3.07 -10.58
C PRO A 202 8.68 4.32 -11.47
N HIS A 203 9.64 4.44 -12.39
CA HIS A 203 9.71 5.59 -13.28
C HIS A 203 8.70 5.41 -14.41
N SER A 204 8.11 6.53 -14.86
CA SER A 204 7.43 6.55 -16.14
C SER A 204 8.45 6.49 -17.28
N SER A 205 8.10 5.79 -18.36
CA SER A 205 8.81 5.79 -19.63
C SER A 205 7.96 6.46 -20.70
N ARG A 206 8.50 6.63 -21.92
CA ARG A 206 7.72 7.18 -23.05
C ARG A 206 6.48 6.32 -23.37
N ASP A 207 6.55 5.02 -23.10
CA ASP A 207 5.56 4.05 -23.55
C ASP A 207 4.71 3.48 -22.40
N SER A 208 5.05 3.78 -21.14
CA SER A 208 4.29 3.32 -19.96
C SER A 208 4.37 4.34 -18.81
N PRO A 209 3.24 4.64 -18.14
CA PRO A 209 3.28 5.42 -16.90
C PRO A 209 3.95 4.62 -15.77
N ALA A 210 4.20 5.28 -14.64
CA ALA A 210 4.61 4.63 -13.41
C ALA A 210 3.45 3.74 -12.91
N LEU A 211 3.63 2.40 -12.96
CA LEU A 211 2.62 1.41 -12.55
C LEU A 211 2.96 0.86 -11.17
N LEU A 212 2.06 1.03 -10.22
CA LEU A 212 2.27 0.64 -8.83
C LEU A 212 1.81 -0.80 -8.59
N THR A 213 2.56 -1.53 -7.76
CA THR A 213 2.04 -2.73 -7.11
C THR A 213 1.04 -2.34 -6.00
N PRO A 214 0.16 -3.25 -5.55
CA PRO A 214 -0.73 -3.02 -4.42
C PRO A 214 0.01 -2.55 -3.17
N GLY A 215 1.17 -3.15 -2.85
CA GLY A 215 2.00 -2.68 -1.73
C GLY A 215 2.53 -1.26 -1.93
N MET A 216 2.94 -0.88 -3.14
CA MET A 216 3.34 0.51 -3.43
C MET A 216 2.17 1.50 -3.33
N MET A 217 0.97 1.07 -3.73
CA MET A 217 -0.25 1.86 -3.58
C MET A 217 -0.63 2.02 -2.12
N GLU A 218 -0.59 0.95 -1.33
CA GLU A 218 -0.84 0.97 0.11
C GLU A 218 0.14 1.91 0.82
N ASN A 219 1.44 1.80 0.53
CA ASN A 219 2.46 2.70 1.06
C ASN A 219 2.19 4.18 0.70
N LEU A 220 1.78 4.46 -0.55
CA LEU A 220 1.39 5.81 -0.96
C LEU A 220 0.22 6.34 -0.12
N PHE A 221 -0.79 5.52 0.13
CA PHE A 221 -1.95 5.89 0.94
C PHE A 221 -1.56 6.10 2.41
N HIS A 222 -0.76 5.20 2.98
CA HIS A 222 -0.23 5.29 4.34
C HIS A 222 0.48 6.62 4.57
N GLU A 223 1.47 6.95 3.74
CA GLU A 223 2.26 8.17 3.88
C GLU A 223 1.40 9.43 3.68
N MET A 224 0.41 9.35 2.78
CA MET A 224 -0.56 10.43 2.60
C MET A 224 -1.45 10.64 3.84
N GLY A 225 -1.74 9.60 4.61
CA GLY A 225 -2.41 9.71 5.90
C GLY A 225 -1.61 10.56 6.90
N HIS A 226 -0.31 10.34 7.01
CA HIS A 226 0.58 11.20 7.79
C HIS A 226 0.64 12.63 7.26
N ALA A 227 0.69 12.80 5.94
CA ALA A 227 0.68 14.11 5.32
C ALA A 227 -0.61 14.87 5.65
N MET A 228 -1.77 14.24 5.54
CA MET A 228 -3.05 14.86 5.90
C MET A 228 -3.13 15.19 7.39
N HIS A 229 -2.65 14.30 8.27
CA HIS A 229 -2.56 14.59 9.70
C HIS A 229 -1.76 15.88 9.97
N SER A 230 -0.62 16.02 9.31
CA SER A 230 0.24 17.21 9.41
C SER A 230 -0.37 18.45 8.77
N MET A 231 -1.01 18.31 7.60
CA MET A 231 -1.60 19.40 6.84
C MET A 231 -2.87 19.97 7.48
N LEU A 232 -3.63 19.14 8.18
CA LEU A 232 -4.90 19.52 8.81
C LEU A 232 -4.75 19.92 10.27
N GLY A 233 -3.69 19.47 10.93
CA GLY A 233 -3.36 19.89 12.29
C GLY A 233 -3.36 21.42 12.41
N ARG A 234 -4.20 21.94 13.32
CA ARG A 234 -4.23 23.35 13.71
C ARG A 234 -3.81 23.48 15.15
N THR A 235 -2.57 23.90 15.39
CA THR A 235 -2.03 24.02 16.74
C THR A 235 -1.45 25.40 17.00
N ARG A 236 -1.41 25.80 18.27
CA ARG A 236 -0.74 27.05 18.66
C ARG A 236 0.79 26.91 18.62
N TYR A 237 1.29 25.73 18.95
CA TYR A 237 2.71 25.52 19.17
C TYR A 237 3.30 24.49 18.20
N GLN A 238 4.50 24.79 17.71
CA GLN A 238 5.28 23.93 16.81
C GLN A 238 5.55 22.54 17.38
N HIS A 239 5.76 22.42 18.70
CA HIS A 239 6.18 21.15 19.31
C HIS A 239 5.07 20.10 19.37
N VAL A 240 3.82 20.48 19.10
CA VAL A 240 2.65 19.56 19.05
C VAL A 240 1.99 19.53 17.66
N THR A 241 2.65 20.04 16.62
CA THR A 241 2.06 20.06 15.26
C THR A 241 2.14 18.70 14.58
N GLY A 242 1.08 18.35 13.84
CA GLY A 242 1.03 17.16 12.98
C GLY A 242 1.31 15.88 13.74
N THR A 243 2.19 15.05 13.20
CA THR A 243 2.56 13.74 13.79
C THR A 243 3.43 13.83 15.05
N ARG A 244 3.68 15.03 15.61
CA ARG A 244 4.40 15.22 16.89
C ARG A 244 3.51 14.90 18.10
N CYS A 245 3.04 13.68 18.14
CA CYS A 245 2.19 13.08 19.17
C CYS A 245 2.73 11.69 19.51
N PRO A 246 2.20 10.99 20.53
CA PRO A 246 2.56 9.60 20.81
C PRO A 246 2.49 8.74 19.54
N THR A 247 3.51 7.90 19.34
CA THR A 247 3.69 7.15 18.08
C THR A 247 2.50 6.24 17.77
N ASP A 248 1.91 5.62 18.80
CA ASP A 248 0.69 4.83 18.69
C ASP A 248 -0.49 5.62 18.09
N PHE A 249 -0.62 6.90 18.42
CA PHE A 249 -1.65 7.77 17.86
C PHE A 249 -1.26 8.35 16.49
N ALA A 250 0.02 8.57 16.24
CA ALA A 250 0.52 9.11 14.97
C ALA A 250 0.21 8.21 13.77
N GLU A 251 0.11 6.89 14.00
CA GLU A 251 -0.23 5.87 13.01
C GLU A 251 -1.72 5.75 12.69
N VAL A 252 -2.61 6.24 13.56
CA VAL A 252 -4.06 6.06 13.34
C VAL A 252 -4.52 6.60 11.97
N PRO A 253 -4.09 7.79 11.53
CA PRO A 253 -4.46 8.29 10.20
C PRO A 253 -3.83 7.53 9.04
N SER A 254 -2.60 7.04 9.17
CA SER A 254 -1.91 6.30 8.10
C SER A 254 -2.51 4.91 7.92
N ILE A 255 -2.71 4.17 9.01
CA ILE A 255 -3.38 2.86 9.01
C ILE A 255 -4.82 2.97 8.47
N LEU A 256 -5.56 4.03 8.83
CA LEU A 256 -6.90 4.25 8.25
C LEU A 256 -6.85 4.38 6.72
N MET A 257 -5.80 4.99 6.16
CA MET A 257 -5.65 5.10 4.71
C MET A 257 -5.31 3.75 4.05
N GLU A 258 -4.61 2.84 4.73
CA GLU A 258 -4.41 1.46 4.24
C GLU A 258 -5.73 0.69 4.14
N TYR A 259 -6.66 0.88 5.08
CA TYR A 259 -8.00 0.29 4.98
C TYR A 259 -8.74 0.81 3.74
N PHE A 260 -8.59 2.10 3.41
CA PHE A 260 -9.20 2.65 2.20
C PHE A 260 -8.50 2.16 0.93
N SER A 261 -7.18 1.97 0.91
CA SER A 261 -6.49 1.42 -0.26
C SER A 261 -6.88 -0.04 -0.55
N ASN A 262 -7.31 -0.77 0.48
CA ASN A 262 -7.77 -2.16 0.36
C ASN A 262 -9.29 -2.31 0.19
N ASP A 263 -10.08 -1.23 0.33
CA ASP A 263 -11.53 -1.30 0.15
C ASP A 263 -11.91 -1.25 -1.33
N TYR A 264 -12.58 -2.30 -1.82
CA TYR A 264 -12.98 -2.40 -3.23
C TYR A 264 -13.83 -1.21 -3.70
N ARG A 265 -14.61 -0.58 -2.82
CA ARG A 265 -15.47 0.57 -3.17
C ARG A 265 -14.65 1.82 -3.43
N VAL A 266 -13.49 1.95 -2.80
CA VAL A 266 -12.55 3.04 -3.01
C VAL A 266 -11.70 2.74 -4.25
N VAL A 267 -11.12 1.55 -4.31
CA VAL A 267 -10.31 1.09 -5.45
C VAL A 267 -11.07 1.19 -6.77
N ASN A 268 -12.34 0.78 -6.80
CA ASN A 268 -13.17 0.82 -8.00
C ASN A 268 -13.45 2.26 -8.52
N GLN A 269 -13.21 3.30 -7.72
CA GLN A 269 -13.38 4.69 -8.19
C GLN A 269 -12.23 5.13 -9.09
N PHE A 270 -11.03 4.57 -8.96
CA PHE A 270 -9.85 5.06 -9.65
C PHE A 270 -9.02 3.99 -10.38
N ALA A 271 -9.10 2.72 -9.98
CA ALA A 271 -8.32 1.65 -10.61
C ALA A 271 -8.79 1.44 -12.04
N ARG A 272 -7.94 1.79 -13.02
CA ARG A 272 -8.25 1.77 -14.45
C ARG A 272 -7.02 1.37 -15.23
N HIS A 273 -7.20 0.42 -16.15
CA HIS A 273 -6.10 -0.04 -16.98
C HIS A 273 -5.57 1.12 -17.83
N TYR A 274 -4.28 1.42 -17.73
CA TYR A 274 -3.71 2.63 -18.33
C TYR A 274 -3.92 2.71 -19.85
N GLN A 275 -3.77 1.59 -20.58
CA GLN A 275 -3.96 1.57 -22.03
C GLN A 275 -5.41 1.79 -22.46
N THR A 276 -6.38 1.03 -21.91
CA THR A 276 -7.79 1.17 -22.30
C THR A 276 -8.39 2.48 -21.79
N GLY A 277 -7.95 2.98 -20.63
CA GLY A 277 -8.33 4.29 -20.13
C GLY A 277 -7.82 5.44 -21.00
N GLN A 278 -6.56 5.39 -21.45
CA GLN A 278 -6.02 6.39 -22.37
C GLN A 278 -6.74 6.39 -23.71
N VAL A 279 -7.03 5.21 -24.28
CA VAL A 279 -7.79 5.10 -25.54
C VAL A 279 -9.21 5.66 -25.38
N PHE A 280 -9.87 5.37 -24.26
CA PHE A 280 -11.18 5.93 -23.94
C PHE A 280 -11.16 7.47 -23.84
N TYR A 281 -10.25 8.05 -23.05
CA TYR A 281 -10.18 9.51 -22.90
C TYR A 281 -9.75 10.22 -24.19
N ALA A 282 -8.82 9.63 -24.96
CA ALA A 282 -8.44 10.17 -26.25
C ALA A 282 -9.61 10.14 -27.25
N ALA A 283 -10.39 9.05 -27.28
CA ALA A 283 -11.58 8.96 -28.11
C ALA A 283 -12.63 10.01 -27.68
N LEU A 284 -12.87 10.14 -26.37
CA LEU A 284 -13.84 11.10 -25.83
C LEU A 284 -13.43 12.55 -26.14
N ASP A 285 -12.16 12.90 -25.96
CA ASP A 285 -11.60 14.23 -26.28
C ASP A 285 -11.78 14.60 -27.75
N GLN A 286 -11.48 13.66 -28.66
CA GLN A 286 -11.67 13.86 -30.10
C GLN A 286 -13.16 14.03 -30.47
N ILE A 287 -14.07 13.32 -29.79
CA ILE A 287 -15.51 13.44 -30.05
C ILE A 287 -16.04 14.78 -29.52
N TYR A 288 -15.66 15.19 -28.31
CA TYR A 288 -16.11 16.45 -27.71
C TYR A 288 -15.59 17.69 -28.42
N HIS A 289 -14.35 17.65 -28.93
CA HIS A 289 -13.73 18.75 -29.68
C HIS A 289 -13.84 18.59 -31.21
N GLY A 290 -14.68 17.66 -31.67
CA GLY A 290 -14.96 17.43 -33.08
C GLY A 290 -15.89 18.48 -33.72
N GLN A 291 -16.59 18.10 -34.79
CA GLN A 291 -17.53 19.01 -35.45
C GLN A 291 -18.74 19.31 -34.57
N HIS A 292 -18.98 20.60 -34.32
CA HIS A 292 -20.17 21.10 -33.64
C HIS A 292 -21.32 21.43 -34.62
N PRO A 293 -22.59 21.28 -34.18
CA PRO A 293 -23.02 20.78 -32.87
C PRO A 293 -22.80 19.27 -32.72
N LEU A 294 -22.57 18.82 -31.49
CA LEU A 294 -22.45 17.40 -31.19
C LEU A 294 -23.75 16.67 -31.55
N ARG A 295 -23.62 15.47 -32.12
CA ARG A 295 -24.78 14.70 -32.65
C ARG A 295 -25.69 14.14 -31.57
N LYS A 296 -25.19 14.00 -30.34
CA LYS A 296 -25.87 13.43 -29.17
C LYS A 296 -25.51 14.26 -27.93
N SER A 297 -26.21 14.02 -26.83
CA SER A 297 -25.83 14.65 -25.56
C SER A 297 -24.44 14.19 -25.14
N THR A 298 -23.75 14.98 -24.32
CA THR A 298 -22.45 14.61 -23.77
C THR A 298 -22.54 13.31 -22.96
N THR A 299 -23.66 13.06 -22.28
CA THR A 299 -23.90 11.84 -21.50
C THR A 299 -24.04 10.61 -22.40
N ASP A 300 -24.80 10.71 -23.51
CA ASP A 300 -24.94 9.59 -24.46
C ASP A 300 -23.62 9.29 -25.17
N ILE A 301 -22.86 10.34 -25.51
CA ILE A 301 -21.52 10.21 -26.10
C ILE A 301 -20.59 9.51 -25.12
N LEU A 302 -20.59 9.90 -23.85
CA LEU A 302 -19.80 9.27 -22.81
C LEU A 302 -20.15 7.79 -22.67
N MET A 303 -21.44 7.47 -22.56
CA MET A 303 -21.94 6.10 -22.46
C MET A 303 -21.48 5.23 -23.64
N GLU A 304 -21.69 5.68 -24.88
CA GLU A 304 -21.31 4.93 -26.08
C GLU A 304 -19.80 4.76 -26.22
N THR A 305 -19.05 5.83 -25.94
CA THR A 305 -17.58 5.78 -25.99
C THR A 305 -17.06 4.83 -24.91
N GLN A 306 -17.72 4.78 -23.75
CA GLN A 306 -17.37 3.89 -22.65
C GLN A 306 -17.67 2.43 -23.02
N GLU A 307 -18.83 2.13 -23.60
CA GLU A 307 -19.14 0.79 -24.11
C GLU A 307 -18.17 0.32 -25.20
N GLN A 308 -17.67 1.25 -26.02
CA GLN A 308 -16.81 0.91 -27.15
C GLN A 308 -15.33 0.75 -26.78
N PHE A 309 -14.81 1.59 -25.88
CA PHE A 309 -13.37 1.70 -25.62
C PHE A 309 -12.98 1.39 -24.17
N TYR A 310 -13.94 1.19 -23.27
CA TYR A 310 -13.70 0.98 -21.85
C TYR A 310 -14.15 -0.40 -21.39
N GLY A 311 -13.37 -1.02 -20.49
CA GLY A 311 -13.66 -2.37 -19.98
C GLY A 311 -14.75 -2.46 -18.92
N LEU A 312 -15.24 -1.31 -18.42
CA LEU A 312 -16.31 -1.24 -17.41
C LEU A 312 -17.57 -0.64 -18.04
N PRO A 313 -18.74 -1.30 -17.88
CA PRO A 313 -19.99 -0.81 -18.44
C PRO A 313 -20.41 0.52 -17.84
N TYR A 314 -21.12 1.34 -18.62
CA TYR A 314 -21.73 2.58 -18.12
C TYR A 314 -22.80 2.28 -17.07
N VAL A 315 -22.84 3.06 -16.00
CA VAL A 315 -23.86 2.95 -14.94
C VAL A 315 -24.82 4.13 -15.09
N PRO A 316 -26.12 3.89 -15.31
CA PRO A 316 -27.11 4.97 -15.38
C PRO A 316 -27.19 5.75 -14.06
N ASP A 317 -27.42 7.06 -14.16
CA ASP A 317 -27.67 7.96 -13.02
C ASP A 317 -26.49 8.17 -12.04
N THR A 318 -25.26 7.89 -12.47
CA THR A 318 -24.01 8.29 -11.80
C THR A 318 -23.32 9.44 -12.50
#